data_AF-A0A258NWY9-F1
#
_entry.id   AF-A0A258NWY9-F1
#
_cell.length_a   1.000
_cell.length_b   1.000
_cell.length_c   1.000
_cell.angle_alpha   90.00
_cell.angle_beta   90.00
_cell.angle_gamma   90.00
#
_symmetry.space_group_name_H-M   'P 1'
#
loop_
_entity.id
_entity.type
_entity.pdbx_description
1 polymer ?
#
loop_
_entity_poly.entity_id
_entity_poly.type
_entity_poly.pdbx_seq_one_letter_code
_entity_poly.pdbx_strand_id
1 'polypeptide(L)'
;MLIKSPAGLRGSTPADQELWAKFKRKLETMKPGAWLRMEWSSPRNGPHHRKFMALVHLVTENSEVYNTQAKALVAIKLAAAYFDPHIDPTTGEVTKIPHSISYDAMGQEDFDVFYSAALDGVLQVILPTMSRETADKLMDMIADGWA
;
A
#
# COMPACT_ATOMS: atom_id res chain seq x y z
N MET A 1 -11.68 -15.21 -0.20
CA MET A 1 -11.51 -14.37 -1.40
C MET A 1 -12.51 -14.74 -2.49
N LEU A 2 -12.88 -13.80 -3.35
CA LEU A 2 -13.69 -14.05 -4.54
C LEU A 2 -12.83 -14.02 -5.80
N ILE A 3 -13.14 -14.88 -6.77
CA ILE A 3 -12.53 -14.90 -8.10
C ILE A 3 -13.60 -14.67 -9.17
N LYS A 4 -13.25 -13.98 -10.25
CA LYS A 4 -14.12 -13.82 -11.42
C LYS A 4 -14.02 -15.06 -12.31
N SER A 5 -15.16 -15.71 -12.54
CA SER A 5 -15.34 -16.77 -13.53
C SER A 5 -16.22 -16.29 -14.70
N PRO A 6 -16.33 -17.04 -15.82
CA PRO A 6 -17.29 -16.73 -16.87
C PRO A 6 -18.73 -16.60 -16.36
N ALA A 7 -19.11 -17.38 -15.35
CA ALA A 7 -20.44 -17.37 -14.74
C ALA A 7 -20.64 -16.30 -13.64
N GLY A 8 -19.64 -15.44 -13.38
CA GLY A 8 -19.69 -14.43 -12.32
C GLY A 8 -18.68 -14.67 -11.19
N LEU A 9 -18.86 -13.96 -10.07
CA LEU A 9 -18.02 -14.11 -8.88
C LEU A 9 -18.28 -15.45 -8.18
N ARG A 10 -17.22 -16.10 -7.71
CA ARG A 10 -17.24 -17.34 -6.93
C ARG A 10 -16.18 -17.29 -5.84
N GLY A 11 -16.37 -18.04 -4.75
CA GLY A 11 -15.33 -18.19 -3.73
C GLY A 11 -14.12 -18.97 -4.28
N SER A 12 -12.91 -18.54 -3.93
CA SER A 12 -11.66 -19.24 -4.28
C SER A 12 -11.50 -20.57 -3.57
N THR A 13 -12.15 -20.73 -2.42
CA THR A 13 -12.15 -21.94 -1.61
C THR A 13 -13.59 -22.37 -1.30
N PRO A 14 -13.82 -23.62 -0.85
CA PRO A 14 -15.15 -24.04 -0.40
C PRO A 14 -15.73 -23.12 0.69
N ALA A 15 -14.91 -22.70 1.65
CA ALA A 15 -15.32 -21.78 2.71
C ALA A 15 -15.72 -20.40 2.16
N ASP A 16 -14.92 -19.85 1.24
CA ASP A 16 -15.25 -18.59 0.57
C ASP A 16 -16.53 -18.69 -0.25
N GLN A 17 -16.77 -19.84 -0.87
CA GLN A 17 -17.96 -20.07 -1.68
C GLN A 17 -19.21 -20.11 -0.81
N GLU A 18 -19.12 -20.67 0.40
CA GLU A 18 -20.21 -20.66 1.37
C GLU A 18 -20.52 -19.23 1.86
N LEU A 19 -19.48 -18.44 2.20
CA LEU A 19 -19.63 -17.04 2.59
C LEU A 19 -20.24 -16.21 1.45
N TRP A 20 -19.78 -16.41 0.22
CA TRP A 20 -20.34 -15.77 -0.97
C TRP A 20 -21.81 -16.11 -1.17
N ALA A 21 -22.19 -17.38 -1.03
CA ALA A 21 -23.59 -17.81 -1.17
C ALA A 21 -24.49 -17.15 -0.11
N LYS A 22 -24.04 -17.06 1.14
CA LYS A 22 -24.75 -16.35 2.22
C LYS A 22 -24.93 -14.87 1.92
N PHE A 23 -23.86 -14.20 1.47
CA PHE A 23 -23.90 -12.79 1.12
C PHE A 23 -24.80 -12.52 -0.09
N LYS A 24 -24.68 -13.32 -1.16
CA LYS A 24 -25.53 -13.24 -2.34
C LYS A 24 -27.01 -13.38 -1.99
N ARG A 25 -27.37 -14.36 -1.16
CA ARG A 25 -28.74 -14.53 -0.66
C ARG A 25 -29.22 -13.31 0.13
N LYS A 26 -28.35 -12.68 0.94
CA LYS A 26 -28.70 -11.43 1.62
C LYS A 26 -29.05 -10.34 0.62
N LEU A 27 -28.22 -10.12 -0.41
CA LEU A 27 -28.52 -9.14 -1.46
C LEU A 27 -29.87 -9.39 -2.14
N GLU A 28 -30.19 -10.65 -2.46
CA GLU A 28 -31.43 -11.05 -3.13
C GLU A 28 -32.68 -10.88 -2.25
N THR A 29 -32.53 -10.97 -0.92
CA THR A 29 -33.64 -10.98 0.04
C THR A 29 -33.81 -9.69 0.84
N MET A 30 -32.93 -8.70 0.63
CA MET A 30 -33.02 -7.41 1.31
C MET A 30 -34.31 -6.67 0.95
N LYS A 31 -34.97 -6.09 1.96
CA LYS A 31 -36.21 -5.34 1.78
C LYS A 31 -35.94 -3.99 1.10
N PRO A 32 -36.88 -3.47 0.30
CA PRO A 32 -36.81 -2.09 -0.19
C PRO A 32 -36.60 -1.10 0.97
N GLY A 33 -35.70 -0.13 0.77
CA GLY A 33 -35.35 0.89 1.79
C GLY A 33 -34.28 0.47 2.79
N ALA A 34 -33.76 -0.76 2.73
CA ALA A 34 -32.64 -1.18 3.56
C ALA A 34 -31.29 -0.68 3.00
N TRP A 35 -30.42 -0.21 3.89
CA TRP A 35 -29.08 0.24 3.55
C TRP A 35 -28.07 -0.90 3.67
N LEU A 36 -27.14 -0.99 2.72
CA LEU A 36 -25.97 -1.87 2.78
C LEU A 36 -24.71 -1.05 2.60
N ARG A 37 -23.81 -1.08 3.58
CA ARG A 37 -22.43 -0.58 3.44
C ARG A 37 -21.55 -1.75 3.01
N MET A 38 -20.69 -1.52 2.02
CA MET A 38 -19.74 -2.50 1.52
C MET A 38 -18.37 -1.86 1.40
N GLU A 39 -17.35 -2.63 1.75
CA GLU A 39 -15.95 -2.33 1.49
C GLU A 39 -15.36 -3.54 0.77
N TRP A 40 -14.48 -3.30 -0.19
CA TRP A 40 -13.80 -4.35 -0.93
C TRP A 40 -12.35 -3.94 -1.18
N SER A 41 -11.49 -4.94 -1.33
CA SER A 41 -10.10 -4.76 -1.72
C SER A 41 -9.67 -5.90 -2.63
N SER A 42 -8.76 -5.59 -3.55
CA SER A 42 -8.05 -6.60 -4.32
C SER A 42 -6.82 -7.07 -3.54
N PRO A 43 -6.44 -8.36 -3.59
CA PRO A 43 -5.15 -8.81 -3.11
C PRO A 43 -4.05 -7.96 -3.73
N ARG A 44 -3.10 -7.50 -2.92
CA ARG A 44 -1.96 -6.76 -3.47
C ARG A 44 -1.06 -7.66 -4.30
N ASN A 45 -0.46 -7.06 -5.31
CA ASN A 45 0.57 -7.65 -6.14
C ASN A 45 1.87 -7.80 -5.33
N GLY A 46 2.19 -9.05 -4.95
CA GLY A 46 3.40 -9.38 -4.19
C GLY A 46 4.70 -8.87 -4.83
N PRO A 47 4.95 -9.10 -6.14
CA PRO A 47 6.06 -8.48 -6.86
C PRO A 47 6.14 -6.95 -6.71
N HIS A 48 5.00 -6.25 -6.79
CA HIS A 48 4.99 -4.79 -6.63
C HIS A 48 5.40 -4.38 -5.21
N HIS A 49 4.91 -5.09 -4.19
CA HIS A 49 5.33 -4.86 -2.81
C HIS A 49 6.83 -5.13 -2.59
N ARG A 50 7.39 -6.17 -3.24
CA ARG A 50 8.84 -6.41 -3.21
C ARG A 50 9.62 -5.24 -3.81
N LYS A 51 9.16 -4.69 -4.94
CA LYS A 51 9.79 -3.52 -5.55
C LYS A 51 9.75 -2.29 -4.64
N PHE A 52 8.67 -2.07 -3.89
CA PHE A 52 8.64 -1.04 -2.85
C PHE A 52 9.63 -1.31 -1.72
N MET A 53 9.76 -2.55 -1.25
CA MET A 53 10.77 -2.87 -0.24
C MET A 53 12.20 -2.67 -0.76
N ALA A 54 12.44 -2.88 -2.06
CA ALA A 54 13.71 -2.55 -2.69
C ALA A 54 14.00 -1.03 -2.65
N LEU A 55 12.97 -0.18 -2.83
CA LEU A 55 13.10 1.28 -2.62
C LEU A 55 13.48 1.62 -1.17
N VAL A 56 12.86 0.97 -0.19
CA VAL A 56 13.20 1.15 1.24
C VAL A 56 14.65 0.76 1.51
N HIS A 57 15.10 -0.36 0.94
CA HIS A 57 16.48 -0.80 1.05
C HIS A 57 17.46 0.17 0.38
N LEU A 58 17.14 0.63 -0.84
CA LEU A 58 17.92 1.62 -1.57
C LEU A 58 18.14 2.89 -0.74
N VAL A 59 17.09 3.42 -0.09
CA VAL A 59 17.21 4.57 0.81
C VAL A 59 18.09 4.25 2.03
N THR A 60 17.91 3.06 2.61
CA THR A 60 18.67 2.63 3.79
C THR A 60 20.18 2.59 3.51
N GLU A 61 20.58 2.12 2.34
CA GLU A 61 21.99 1.99 1.95
C GLU A 61 22.62 3.32 1.48
N ASN A 62 21.81 4.29 1.06
CA ASN A 62 22.29 5.54 0.45
C ASN A 62 22.01 6.80 1.30
N SER A 63 21.47 6.64 2.51
CA SER A 63 21.18 7.75 3.42
C SER A 63 21.85 7.56 4.77
N GLU A 64 22.70 8.52 5.15
CA GLU A 64 23.28 8.55 6.51
C GLU A 64 22.23 8.77 7.59
N VAL A 65 21.16 9.53 7.28
CA VAL A 65 20.08 9.86 8.21
C VAL A 65 19.07 8.70 8.35
N TYR A 66 18.65 8.14 7.22
CA TYR A 66 17.63 7.09 7.16
C TYR A 66 18.25 5.69 7.03
N ASN A 67 19.31 5.45 7.78
CA ASN A 67 20.17 4.27 7.74
C ASN A 67 19.57 2.98 8.35
N THR A 68 18.26 2.93 8.60
CA THR A 68 17.56 1.71 8.97
C THR A 68 16.24 1.62 8.21
N GLN A 69 15.78 0.40 7.92
CA GLN A 69 14.52 0.20 7.20
C GLN A 69 13.33 0.91 7.87
N ALA A 70 13.27 0.93 9.21
CA ALA A 70 12.21 1.62 9.94
C ALA A 70 12.25 3.14 9.72
N LYS A 71 13.44 3.76 9.76
CA LYS A 71 13.60 5.19 9.50
C LYS A 71 13.30 5.52 8.04
N ALA A 72 13.85 4.74 7.10
CA ALA A 72 13.61 4.89 5.67
C ALA A 72 12.12 4.78 5.35
N LEU A 73 11.42 3.79 5.90
CA LEU A 73 9.98 3.62 5.69
C LEU A 73 9.17 4.83 6.16
N VAL A 74 9.47 5.38 7.33
CA VAL A 74 8.81 6.60 7.83
C VAL A 74 9.11 7.78 6.92
N ALA A 75 10.38 7.99 6.57
CA ALA A 75 10.81 9.09 5.71
C ALA A 75 10.13 9.03 4.33
N ILE A 76 10.07 7.85 3.72
CA ILE A 76 9.42 7.62 2.42
C ILE A 76 7.93 7.97 2.50
N LYS A 77 7.21 7.54 3.54
CA LYS A 77 5.79 7.91 3.71
C LYS A 77 5.60 9.42 3.85
N LEU A 78 6.49 10.08 4.59
CA LEU A 78 6.44 11.53 4.75
C LEU A 78 6.75 12.27 3.43
N ALA A 79 7.73 11.79 2.66
CA ALA A 79 8.08 12.33 1.35
C ALA A 79 6.95 12.13 0.32
N ALA A 80 6.21 11.02 0.43
CA ALA A 80 5.02 10.72 -0.37
C ALA A 80 3.77 11.51 0.05
N ALA A 81 3.86 12.40 1.04
CA ALA A 81 2.73 13.07 1.68
C ALA A 81 1.65 12.10 2.19
N TYR A 82 2.03 10.88 2.58
CA TYR A 82 1.13 9.84 3.05
C TYR A 82 1.03 9.84 4.58
N PHE A 83 0.52 10.94 5.13
CA PHE A 83 0.37 11.19 6.56
C PHE A 83 -0.78 12.17 6.84
N ASP A 84 -1.28 12.16 8.07
CA ASP A 84 -2.18 13.21 8.57
C ASP A 84 -1.43 14.16 9.51
N PRO A 85 -1.71 15.48 9.48
CA PRO A 85 -1.24 16.39 10.50
C PRO A 85 -2.02 16.15 11.80
N HIS A 86 -1.29 16.04 12.89
CA HIS A 86 -1.84 16.00 14.23
C HIS A 86 -1.38 17.23 15.00
N ILE A 87 -2.34 18.00 15.49
CA ILE A 87 -2.09 19.21 16.28
C ILE A 87 -2.19 18.82 17.74
N ASP A 88 -1.12 19.02 18.49
CA ASP A 88 -1.16 18.86 19.94
C ASP A 88 -2.09 19.93 20.53
N PRO A 89 -3.16 19.54 21.26
CA PRO A 89 -4.16 20.48 21.76
C PRO A 89 -3.63 21.38 22.88
N THR A 90 -2.49 21.05 23.48
CA THR A 90 -1.87 21.77 24.60
C THR A 90 -0.77 22.71 24.12
N THR A 91 0.09 22.24 23.21
CA THR A 91 1.25 23.02 22.73
C THR A 91 0.99 23.74 21.42
N GLY A 92 0.01 23.28 20.63
CA GLY A 92 -0.23 23.76 19.26
C GLY A 92 0.78 23.25 18.23
N GLU A 93 1.72 22.38 18.62
CA GLU A 93 2.71 21.82 17.70
C GLU A 93 2.06 20.87 16.69
N VAL A 94 2.47 20.98 15.43
CA VAL A 94 2.01 20.10 14.35
C VAL A 94 3.01 18.97 14.17
N THR A 95 2.55 17.76 14.44
CA THR A 95 3.28 16.52 14.16
C THR A 95 2.66 15.81 12.95
N LYS A 96 3.46 15.03 12.23
CA LYS A 96 3.00 14.25 11.08
C LYS A 96 2.84 12.81 11.51
N ILE A 97 1.65 12.23 11.35
CA ILE A 97 1.37 10.82 11.66
C ILE A 97 1.30 10.04 10.35
N PRO A 98 2.32 9.22 10.02
CA PRO A 98 2.31 8.43 8.80
C PRO A 98 1.19 7.40 8.80
N HIS A 99 0.51 7.27 7.67
CA HIS A 99 -0.53 6.25 7.48
C HIS A 99 0.06 4.84 7.43
N SER A 100 -0.75 3.85 7.78
CA SER A 100 -0.37 2.44 7.60
C SER A 100 -0.41 2.07 6.13
N ILE A 101 0.57 1.27 5.70
CA ILE A 101 0.58 0.64 4.37
C ILE A 101 0.56 -0.88 4.51
N SER A 102 0.07 -1.43 5.63
CA SER A 102 -0.12 -2.88 5.76
C SER A 102 -1.12 -3.39 4.71
N TYR A 103 -1.02 -4.67 4.34
CA TYR A 103 -1.89 -5.28 3.33
C TYR A 103 -3.38 -5.10 3.66
N ASP A 104 -3.74 -5.13 4.95
CA ASP A 104 -5.11 -4.97 5.41
C ASP A 104 -5.60 -3.51 5.38
N ALA A 105 -4.68 -2.53 5.42
CA ALA A 105 -5.02 -1.12 5.53
C ALA A 105 -5.17 -0.40 4.18
N MET A 106 -4.65 -0.96 3.09
CA MET A 106 -4.63 -0.28 1.78
C MET A 106 -4.70 -1.29 0.64
N GLY A 107 -5.63 -1.09 -0.30
CA GLY A 107 -5.80 -1.94 -1.47
C GLY A 107 -4.69 -1.78 -2.51
N GLN A 108 -4.75 -2.56 -3.60
CA GLN A 108 -3.77 -2.46 -4.69
C GLN A 108 -3.79 -1.08 -5.37
N GLU A 109 -4.97 -0.55 -5.68
CA GLU A 109 -5.12 0.72 -6.40
C GLU A 109 -4.52 1.89 -5.60
N ASP A 110 -4.84 1.98 -4.31
CA ASP A 110 -4.25 2.96 -3.40
C ASP A 110 -2.74 2.78 -3.24
N PHE A 111 -2.27 1.53 -3.23
CA PHE A 111 -0.83 1.24 -3.16
C PHE A 111 -0.09 1.66 -4.43
N ASP A 112 -0.71 1.54 -5.61
CA ASP A 112 -0.11 2.01 -6.87
C ASP A 112 0.11 3.53 -6.85
N VAL A 113 -0.91 4.27 -6.40
CA VAL A 113 -0.81 5.74 -6.23
C VAL A 113 0.26 6.10 -5.20
N PHE A 114 0.25 5.43 -4.04
CA PHE A 114 1.25 5.63 -3.00
C PHE A 114 2.67 5.31 -3.50
N TYR A 115 2.87 4.22 -4.23
CA TYR A 115 4.18 3.81 -4.73
C TYR A 115 4.77 4.85 -5.68
N SER A 116 3.97 5.38 -6.61
CA SER A 116 4.40 6.46 -7.51
C SER A 116 4.84 7.69 -6.71
N ALA A 117 4.02 8.14 -5.76
CA ALA A 117 4.35 9.28 -4.90
C ALA A 117 5.59 9.04 -4.02
N ALA A 118 5.77 7.81 -3.53
CA ALA A 118 6.93 7.41 -2.74
C ALA A 118 8.22 7.48 -3.54
N LEU A 119 8.23 6.95 -4.76
CA LEU A 119 9.41 6.98 -5.62
C LEU A 119 9.77 8.42 -6.02
N ASP A 120 8.78 9.22 -6.40
CA ASP A 120 9.01 10.61 -6.75
C ASP A 120 9.48 11.43 -5.54
N GLY A 121 8.88 11.22 -4.36
CA GLY A 121 9.28 11.86 -3.11
C GLY A 121 10.71 11.49 -2.68
N VAL A 122 11.11 10.22 -2.87
CA VAL A 122 12.50 9.80 -2.62
C VAL A 122 13.46 10.55 -3.54
N LEU A 123 13.19 10.58 -4.84
CA LEU A 123 14.08 11.22 -5.82
C LEU A 123 14.08 12.74 -5.73
N GLN A 124 13.06 13.37 -5.15
CA GLN A 124 13.01 14.82 -4.96
C GLN A 124 13.63 15.27 -3.64
N VAL A 125 13.44 14.50 -2.57
CA VAL A 125 13.71 14.97 -1.19
C VAL A 125 14.80 14.19 -0.49
N ILE A 126 14.88 12.87 -0.70
CA ILE A 126 15.75 11.98 0.09
C ILE A 126 17.07 11.70 -0.65
N LEU A 127 16.99 11.34 -1.93
CA LEU A 127 18.13 11.03 -2.80
C LEU A 127 18.11 11.92 -4.05
N PRO A 128 18.21 13.26 -3.92
CA PRO A 128 18.00 14.21 -5.03
C PRO A 128 19.03 14.14 -6.15
N THR A 129 20.18 13.51 -5.90
CA THR A 129 21.24 13.32 -6.89
C THR A 129 21.09 12.01 -7.68
N MET A 130 20.15 11.15 -7.30
CA MET A 130 19.89 9.88 -7.97
C MET A 130 18.92 10.08 -9.14
N SER A 131 19.28 9.60 -10.32
CA SER A 131 18.36 9.60 -11.46
C SER A 131 17.31 8.50 -11.30
N ARG A 132 16.11 8.72 -11.86
CA ARG A 132 15.06 7.69 -11.88
C ARG A 132 15.52 6.39 -12.54
N GLU A 133 16.23 6.49 -13.66
CA GLU A 133 16.73 5.31 -14.37
C GLU A 133 17.70 4.49 -13.50
N THR A 134 18.59 5.17 -12.76
CA THR A 134 19.50 4.52 -11.81
C THR A 134 18.72 3.85 -10.67
N ALA A 135 17.75 4.55 -10.08
CA ALA A 135 16.93 4.00 -9.01
C ALA A 135 16.15 2.76 -9.45
N ASP A 136 15.50 2.81 -10.62
CA ASP A 136 14.75 1.68 -11.18
C ASP A 136 15.66 0.46 -11.39
N LYS A 137 16.85 0.64 -11.99
CA LYS A 137 17.83 -0.44 -12.16
C LYS A 137 18.29 -1.06 -10.83
N LEU A 138 18.62 -0.22 -9.85
CA LEU A 138 19.07 -0.70 -8.54
C LEU A 138 17.96 -1.43 -7.78
N MET A 139 16.73 -0.92 -7.82
CA MET A 139 15.58 -1.59 -7.22
C MET A 139 15.32 -2.96 -7.84
N ASP A 140 15.41 -3.07 -9.17
CA ASP A 140 15.23 -4.34 -9.85
C ASP A 140 16.35 -5.34 -9.46
N MET A 141 17.61 -4.90 -9.43
CA MET A 141 18.74 -5.73 -8.95
C MET A 141 18.56 -6.21 -7.50
N ILE A 142 18.09 -5.34 -6.61
CA ILE A 142 17.82 -5.68 -5.21
C ILE A 142 16.68 -6.70 -5.12
N ALA A 143 15.58 -6.47 -5.83
CA ALA A 143 14.40 -7.32 -5.79
C ALA A 143 14.66 -8.73 -6.37
N ASP A 144 15.45 -8.81 -7.44
CA ASP A 144 15.87 -10.08 -8.04
C ASP A 144 16.81 -10.87 -7.14
N GLY A 145 17.66 -10.18 -6.35
CA GLY A 145 18.52 -10.80 -5.35
C GLY A 145 17.77 -11.44 -4.17
N TRP A 146 16.46 -11.22 -4.06
CA TRP A 146 15.59 -11.82 -3.04
C TRP A 146 14.77 -13.01 -3.55
N ALA A 147 14.80 -13.29 -4.85
CA ALA A 147 14.08 -14.40 -5.49
C ALA A 147 14.84 -15.73 -5.34
#